data_AF-A0A846DV80-F1
#
_entry.id   AF-A0A846DV80-F1
#
_cell.length_a   1.000
_cell.length_b   1.000
_cell.length_c   1.000
_cell.angle_alpha   90.00
_cell.angle_beta   90.00
_cell.angle_gamma   90.00
#
_symmetry.space_group_name_H-M   'P 1'
#
loop_
_entity.id
_entity.type
_entity.pdbx_description
1 polymer ?
#
loop_
_entity_poly.entity_id
_entity_poly.type
_entity_poly.pdbx_seq_one_letter_code
_entity_poly.pdbx_strand_id
1 'polypeptide(L)' 'MDSQTGFIFKVFILSTGLSVFIKYGGRVLPIAPTQTNALVAIALPSLILAFCLWWRDRKNQPLN' A
#
# COMPACT_ATOMS: atom_id res chain seq x y z
N MET A 1 -14.94 -25.79 4.18
CA MET A 1 -14.05 -24.76 4.77
C MET A 1 -12.96 -24.41 3.76
N ASP A 2 -13.34 -24.21 2.50
CA ASP A 2 -12.41 -24.28 1.35
C ASP A 2 -12.10 -22.91 0.76
N SER A 3 -13.01 -21.94 0.93
CA SER A 3 -12.86 -20.57 0.44
C SER A 3 -11.83 -19.75 1.25
N GLN A 4 -11.69 -20.02 2.55
CA GLN A 4 -10.80 -19.27 3.43
C GLN A 4 -9.33 -19.58 3.16
N THR A 5 -9.00 -20.86 2.93
CA THR A 5 -7.63 -21.28 2.58
C THR A 5 -7.20 -20.69 1.23
N GLY A 6 -8.09 -20.68 0.23
CA GLY A 6 -7.83 -20.04 -1.06
C GLY A 6 -7.63 -18.52 -0.95
N PHE A 7 -8.39 -17.85 -0.07
CA PHE A 7 -8.23 -16.43 0.20
C PHE A 7 -6.87 -16.11 0.85
N ILE A 8 -6.50 -16.86 1.89
CA ILE A 8 -5.21 -16.70 2.58
C ILE A 8 -4.05 -16.93 1.62
N PHE A 9 -4.12 -17.95 0.76
CA PHE A 9 -3.07 -18.24 -0.21
C PHE A 9 -2.90 -17.14 -1.26
N LYS A 10 -4.02 -16.56 -1.74
CA LYS A 10 -3.99 -15.38 -2.62
C LYS A 10 -3.31 -14.18 -1.96
N VAL A 11 -3.68 -13.88 -0.72
CA VAL A 11 -3.09 -12.77 0.04
C VAL A 11 -1.62 -13.03 0.33
N PHE A 12 -1.25 -14.28 0.64
CA PHE A 12 0.14 -14.68 0.86
C PHE A 12 0.98 -14.44 -0.38
N ILE A 13 0.55 -14.89 -1.57
CA ILE A 13 1.27 -14.65 -2.83
C ILE A 13 1.39 -13.15 -3.12
N LEU A 14 0.30 -12.39 -2.98
CA LEU A 14 0.31 -10.93 -3.18
C LEU A 14 1.27 -10.23 -2.22
N SER A 15 1.27 -10.61 -0.94
CA SER A 15 2.13 -10.04 0.10
C SER A 15 3.59 -10.41 -0.11
N THR A 16 3.90 -11.67 -0.44
CA THR A 16 5.26 -12.11 -0.76
C THR A 16 5.78 -11.39 -2.00
N GLY A 17 4.96 -11.27 -3.05
CA GLY A 17 5.29 -10.51 -4.26
C GLY A 17 5.58 -9.04 -3.94
N LEU A 18 4.72 -8.39 -3.16
CA LEU A 18 4.91 -7.00 -2.73
C LEU A 18 6.16 -6.83 -1.86
N SER A 19 6.44 -7.76 -0.96
CA SER A 19 7.62 -7.74 -0.10
C SER A 19 8.92 -7.87 -0.91
N VAL A 20 8.97 -8.80 -1.87
CA VAL A 20 10.09 -8.93 -2.81
C VAL A 20 10.22 -7.68 -3.66
N PHE A 21 9.10 -7.13 -4.14
CA PHE A 21 9.07 -5.90 -4.92
C PHE A 21 9.63 -4.71 -4.14
N ILE A 22 9.29 -4.55 -2.87
CA ILE A 22 9.85 -3.47 -2.03
C ILE A 22 11.33 -3.73 -1.71
N LYS A 23 11.69 -4.96 -1.36
CA LYS A 23 13.06 -5.34 -0.95
C LYS A 23 14.08 -5.18 -2.08
N TYR A 24 13.72 -5.58 -3.30
CA TYR A 24 14.62 -5.51 -4.44
C TYR A 24 14.32 -4.34 -5.36
N GLY A 25 13.09 -3.81 -5.36
CA GLY A 25 12.66 -2.66 -6.17
C GLY A 25 13.59 -1.47 -6.02
N GLY A 26 13.95 -1.09 -4.79
CA GLY A 26 14.87 0.02 -4.55
C GLY A 26 16.28 -0.17 -5.12
N ARG A 27 16.71 -1.42 -5.37
CA ARG A 27 18.02 -1.73 -5.97
C ARG A 27 17.98 -1.79 -7.51
N VAL A 28 16.86 -2.20 -8.09
CA VAL A 28 16.64 -2.22 -9.55
C VAL A 28 16.09 -0.92 -10.11
N LEU A 29 15.53 -0.06 -9.27
CA LEU A 29 15.14 1.30 -9.63
C LEU A 29 16.34 2.22 -9.43
N PRO A 30 17.07 2.64 -10.48
CA PRO A 30 18.07 3.69 -10.39
C PRO A 30 17.36 5.02 -10.16
N ILE A 31 16.83 5.21 -8.95
CA ILE A 31 16.17 6.44 -8.55
C ILE A 31 17.27 7.43 -8.22
N ALA A 32 17.45 8.42 -9.09
CA ALA A 32 18.34 9.54 -8.79
C ALA A 32 17.91 10.15 -7.44
N PRO A 33 18.85 10.42 -6.52
CA PRO A 33 18.56 10.99 -5.20
C PRO A 33 18.20 12.47 -5.33
N THR A 34 17.03 12.73 -5.92
CA THR A 34 16.46 14.06 -6.09
C THR A 34 15.47 14.35 -4.97
N GLN A 35 15.35 15.62 -4.61
CA GLN A 35 14.44 16.07 -3.54
C GLN A 35 12.98 15.70 -3.84
N THR A 36 12.57 15.75 -5.11
CA THR A 36 11.23 15.38 -5.56
C THR A 36 10.92 13.90 -5.29
N ASN A 37 11.87 13.00 -5.55
CA ASN A 37 11.65 11.56 -5.38
C ASN A 37 11.55 11.20 -3.90
N ALA A 38 12.35 11.84 -3.05
CA ALA A 38 12.24 11.70 -1.60
C ALA A 38 10.90 12.24 -1.08
N LEU A 39 10.45 13.40 -1.57
CA LEU A 39 9.17 13.98 -1.21
C LEU A 39 8.01 13.05 -1.58
N VAL A 40 8.02 12.49 -2.79
CA VAL A 40 6.98 11.56 -3.26
C VAL A 40 6.97 10.27 -2.42
N ALA A 41 8.15 9.70 -2.12
CA ALA A 41 8.24 8.49 -1.30
C ALA A 41 7.64 8.66 0.12
N ILE A 42 7.74 9.86 0.70
CA ILE A 42 7.22 10.17 2.05
C ILE A 42 5.76 10.64 1.98
N ALA A 43 5.40 11.44 0.97
CA ALA A 43 4.07 12.00 0.83
C ALA A 43 3.03 10.97 0.38
N LEU A 44 3.41 10.00 -0.48
CA LEU A 44 2.50 8.96 -0.96
C LEU A 44 1.84 8.15 0.16
N PRO A 45 2.56 7.51 1.10
CA PRO A 45 1.92 6.77 2.19
C PRO A 45 1.06 7.67 3.07
N SER A 46 1.46 8.93 3.27
CA SER A 46 0.68 9.91 4.04
C SER A 46 -0.63 10.29 3.35
N LEU A 47 -0.61 10.48 2.02
CA LEU A 47 -1.81 10.74 1.22
C LEU A 47 -2.73 9.53 1.16
N ILE A 48 -2.19 8.32 1.05
CA ILE A 48 -2.96 7.07 1.09
C ILE A 48 -3.67 6.94 2.44
N LEU A 49 -2.97 7.19 3.55
CA LEU A 49 -3.56 7.16 4.89
C LEU A 49 -4.62 8.25 5.06
N ALA A 50 -4.36 9.47 4.60
CA ALA A 50 -5.32 10.57 4.65
C ALA A 50 -6.59 10.24 3.85
N PHE A 51 -6.44 9.66 2.65
CA PHE A 51 -7.56 9.21 1.83
C PHE A 51 -8.33 8.06 2.49
N CYS A 52 -7.62 7.09 3.07
CA CYS A 52 -8.22 5.98 3.81
C CYS A 52 -9.02 6.46 5.03
N LEU A 53 -8.48 7.41 5.78
CA LEU A 53 -9.14 8.07 6.91
C LEU A 53 -10.36 8.85 6.47
N TRP A 54 -10.26 9.64 5.40
CA TRP A 54 -11.38 10.38 4.83
C TRP A 54 -12.51 9.45 4.34
N TRP A 55 -12.14 8.36 3.67
CA TRP A 55 -13.10 7.34 3.24
C TRP A 55 -13.78 6.65 4.43
N ARG A 56 -13.01 6.35 5.48
CA ARG A 56 -13.53 5.79 6.74
C ARG A 56 -14.49 6.76 7.42
N ASP A 57 -14.14 8.04 7.46
CA ASP A 57 -14.97 9.10 8.03
C ASP A 57 -16.32 9.19 7.31
N ARG A 58 -16.31 9.19 5.97
CA ARG A 58 -17.56 9.15 5.17
C ARG A 58 -18.39 7.90 5.40
N LYS A 59 -17.77 6.73 5.59
CA LYS A 59 -18.50 5.49 5.91
C LYS A 59 -19.10 5.49 7.32
N ASN A 60 -18.50 6.23 8.25
CA ASN A 60 -18.94 6.31 9.64
C ASN A 60 -19.92 7.46 9.89
N GLN A 61 -20.34 8.20 8.86
CA GLN A 61 -21.40 9.20 9.00
C GLN A 61 -22.73 8.51 9.30
N PRO A 62 -23.36 8.73 10.47
CA PRO A 62 -24.73 8.29 10.69
C PRO A 62 -25.64 9.05 9.72
N LEU A 63 -26.43 8.30 8.95
CA LEU A 63 -27.51 8.84 8.12
C LEU A 63 -28.45 9.65 9.04
N ASN A 64 -28.46 10.97 8.87
CA ASN A 64 -29.51 11.86 9.38
C ASN A 64 -30.33 12.34 8.19
#